data_AF-A0A9E1KMB2-F1
#
_entry.id   AF-A0A9E1KMB2-F1
#
_cell.length_a   1.000
_cell.length_b   1.000
_cell.length_c   1.000
_cell.angle_alpha   90.00
_cell.angle_beta   90.00
_cell.angle_gamma   90.00
#
_symmetry.space_group_name_H-M   'P 1'
#
loop_
_entity.id
_entity.type
_entity.pdbx_description
1 polymer ?
#
loop_
_entity_poly.entity_id
_entity_poly.type
_entity_poly.pdbx_seq_one_letter_code
_entity_poly.pdbx_strand_id
1 'polypeptide(L)'
;MSNESIISSDNSTVPVAAPDKGGFYFNWGPQAWIDMWMSNAMLVKKGMIVISHTFLPILRLTGDSDQINEDYAEIRSRREQVKLFDSPHEKWRKRYGNFVREMEWCLLELRKHYSQQQYEEIVVGTNVELAKETSADFLNTMNTMSERHKKGKARKSKDGGPGKPSRWTTFILENFNPAHWLTGPATIPEYDPSNGIMVMEIPSCGWHTCPGQETLPNPNALPEEGCLYICKGPFEVLFNGEGGGLKMEFDPHLPETSCTVRMSWETS
;
A
#
# COMPACT_ATOMS: atom_id res chain seq x y z
N MET A 1 -19.10 16.43 -25.69
CA MET A 1 -17.68 16.54 -25.32
C MET A 1 -17.30 15.19 -24.71
N SER A 2 -16.33 14.50 -25.28
CA SER A 2 -16.00 13.11 -24.93
C SER A 2 -15.31 13.03 -23.56
N ASN A 3 -15.61 11.99 -22.80
CA ASN A 3 -15.05 11.73 -21.46
C ASN A 3 -13.52 11.55 -21.43
N GLU A 4 -12.86 11.49 -22.59
CA GLU A 4 -11.41 11.38 -22.73
C GLU A 4 -10.67 12.72 -22.52
N SER A 5 -11.36 13.87 -22.55
CA SER A 5 -10.71 15.18 -22.48
C SER A 5 -10.59 15.78 -21.07
N ILE A 6 -10.86 15.02 -20.01
CA ILE A 6 -10.77 15.50 -18.61
C ILE A 6 -9.49 14.99 -17.92
N ILE A 7 -8.76 14.03 -18.52
CA ILE A 7 -7.65 13.32 -17.87
C ILE A 7 -6.25 13.91 -18.22
N SER A 8 -6.13 14.91 -19.11
CA SER A 8 -4.82 15.34 -19.62
C SER A 8 -4.32 16.71 -19.16
N SER A 9 -4.87 17.30 -18.10
CA SER A 9 -4.33 18.56 -17.57
C SER A 9 -4.29 18.51 -16.06
N ASP A 10 -3.13 18.13 -15.51
CA ASP A 10 -2.51 18.84 -14.39
C ASP A 10 -1.12 18.29 -14.10
N ASN A 11 -0.14 18.83 -14.84
CA ASN A 11 1.24 18.91 -14.38
C ASN A 11 1.28 19.91 -13.21
N SER A 12 0.91 19.49 -12.01
CA SER A 12 1.18 20.26 -10.79
C SER A 12 2.38 19.64 -10.06
N THR A 13 3.57 19.97 -10.55
CA THR A 13 4.85 19.76 -9.85
C THR A 13 4.96 20.73 -8.67
N VAL A 14 4.20 20.50 -7.60
CA VAL A 14 4.49 21.09 -6.30
C VAL A 14 5.12 20.00 -5.44
N PRO A 15 6.43 20.05 -5.16
CA PRO A 15 7.04 19.15 -4.20
C PRO A 15 6.39 19.39 -2.84
N VAL A 16 5.50 18.51 -2.41
CA VAL A 16 5.00 18.51 -1.04
C VAL A 16 6.17 18.10 -0.16
N ALA A 17 6.64 19.03 0.68
CA ALA A 17 7.73 18.77 1.60
C ALA A 17 7.40 17.55 2.48
N ALA A 18 8.27 16.54 2.46
CA ALA A 18 8.10 15.36 3.30
C ALA A 18 8.03 15.80 4.79
N PRO A 19 7.06 15.29 5.57
CA PRO A 19 6.95 15.64 6.98
C PRO A 19 8.25 15.27 7.71
N ASP A 20 8.70 16.15 8.61
CA ASP A 20 9.96 16.06 9.33
C ASP A 20 10.06 14.73 10.11
N LYS A 21 10.95 13.84 9.65
CA LYS A 21 10.99 12.40 9.98
C LYS A 21 11.59 12.05 11.36
N GLY A 22 11.75 13.02 12.27
CA GLY A 22 12.55 12.86 13.49
C GLY A 22 11.88 13.18 14.82
N GLY A 23 10.62 13.64 14.84
CA GLY A 23 9.99 14.18 16.05
C GLY A 23 9.55 13.13 17.08
N PHE A 24 9.45 13.54 18.36
CA PHE A 24 8.86 12.72 19.42
C PHE A 24 7.43 12.28 19.08
N TYR A 25 6.61 13.20 18.56
CA TYR A 25 5.23 12.92 18.16
C TYR A 25 5.13 11.93 17.00
N PHE A 26 6.05 12.01 16.02
CA PHE A 26 6.10 11.05 14.92
C PHE A 26 6.39 9.62 15.43
N ASN A 27 7.27 9.50 16.42
CA ASN A 27 7.69 8.21 16.95
C ASN A 27 6.71 7.58 17.96
N TRP A 28 6.04 8.41 18.77
CA TRP A 28 5.25 7.99 19.93
C TRP A 28 3.79 8.46 19.91
N GLY A 29 3.39 9.20 18.88
CA GLY A 29 2.04 9.72 18.73
C GLY A 29 1.00 8.62 18.48
N PRO A 30 -0.29 8.97 18.53
CA PRO A 30 -1.38 8.01 18.38
C PRO A 30 -1.29 7.17 17.10
N GLN A 31 -0.97 7.79 15.96
CA GLN A 31 -0.82 7.10 14.69
C GLN A 31 0.29 6.06 14.72
N ALA A 32 1.44 6.34 15.35
CA ALA A 32 2.53 5.38 15.48
C ALA A 32 2.12 4.12 16.25
N TRP A 33 1.25 4.27 17.27
CA TRP A 33 0.66 3.13 17.97
C TRP A 33 -0.34 2.35 17.12
N ILE A 34 -1.17 3.05 16.34
CA ILE A 34 -2.11 2.43 15.39
C ILE A 34 -1.32 1.63 14.35
N ASP A 35 -0.28 2.19 13.76
CA ASP A 35 0.55 1.54 12.74
C ASP A 35 1.26 0.31 13.30
N MET A 36 1.81 0.42 14.52
CA MET A 36 2.43 -0.72 15.21
C MET A 36 1.43 -1.85 15.46
N TRP A 37 0.20 -1.51 15.87
CA TRP A 37 -0.83 -2.50 16.14
C TRP A 37 -1.38 -3.13 14.86
N MET A 38 -1.69 -2.30 13.86
CA MET A 38 -2.19 -2.72 12.54
C MET A 38 -1.16 -3.57 11.80
N SER A 39 0.12 -3.20 11.79
CA SER A 39 1.16 -4.07 11.21
C SER A 39 1.22 -5.42 11.93
N ASN A 40 1.11 -5.48 13.25
CA ASN A 40 1.08 -6.77 13.93
C ASN A 40 -0.18 -7.60 13.55
N ALA A 41 -1.35 -6.96 13.49
CA ALA A 41 -2.62 -7.64 13.22
C ALA A 41 -2.80 -8.08 11.76
N MET A 42 -2.42 -7.21 10.82
CA MET A 42 -2.63 -7.41 9.38
C MET A 42 -1.40 -7.94 8.67
N LEU A 43 -0.20 -7.50 9.04
CA LEU A 43 1.03 -7.96 8.40
C LEU A 43 1.53 -9.26 9.03
N VAL A 44 1.81 -9.24 10.34
CA VAL A 44 2.49 -10.38 11.00
C VAL A 44 1.57 -11.59 11.11
N LYS A 45 0.30 -11.39 11.48
CA LYS A 45 -0.65 -12.48 11.69
C LYS A 45 -1.35 -12.95 10.41
N LYS A 46 -1.49 -12.09 9.40
CA LYS A 46 -2.21 -12.41 8.16
C LYS A 46 -1.28 -12.35 6.95
N GLY A 47 -0.62 -11.22 6.68
CA GLY A 47 0.23 -11.04 5.50
C GLY A 47 1.41 -12.01 5.40
N MET A 48 2.14 -12.28 6.49
CA MET A 48 3.33 -13.16 6.48
C MET A 48 3.03 -14.60 6.04
N ILE A 49 1.77 -15.03 6.06
CA ILE A 49 1.39 -16.38 5.61
C ILE A 49 1.60 -16.53 4.10
N VAL A 50 1.47 -15.46 3.31
CA VAL A 50 1.68 -15.52 1.86
C VAL A 50 3.11 -15.93 1.51
N ILE A 51 4.10 -15.45 2.27
CA ILE A 51 5.50 -15.85 2.10
C ILE A 51 5.68 -17.30 2.55
N SER A 52 5.30 -17.59 3.80
CA SER A 52 5.64 -18.85 4.47
C SER A 52 4.84 -20.07 4.00
N HIS A 53 3.58 -19.88 3.62
CA HIS A 53 2.62 -20.93 3.29
C HIS A 53 2.20 -20.91 1.82
N THR A 54 2.64 -19.94 1.03
CA THR A 54 2.33 -19.90 -0.42
C THR A 54 3.59 -19.78 -1.26
N PHE A 55 4.29 -18.65 -1.25
CA PHE A 55 5.41 -18.42 -2.17
C PHE A 55 6.61 -19.33 -1.91
N LEU A 56 7.01 -19.56 -0.66
CA LEU A 56 8.09 -20.50 -0.36
C LEU A 56 7.77 -21.94 -0.75
N PRO A 57 6.60 -22.51 -0.42
CA PRO A 57 6.21 -23.82 -0.95
C PRO A 57 6.25 -23.90 -2.48
N ILE A 58 5.74 -22.87 -3.19
CA ILE A 58 5.80 -22.83 -4.65
C ILE A 58 7.25 -22.87 -5.12
N LEU A 59 8.12 -22.02 -4.56
CA LEU A 59 9.55 -22.01 -4.91
C LEU A 59 10.23 -23.36 -4.67
N ARG A 60 9.97 -24.01 -3.54
CA ARG A 60 10.51 -25.35 -3.22
C ARG A 60 10.04 -26.45 -4.17
N LEU A 61 8.82 -26.33 -4.70
CA LEU A 61 8.27 -27.27 -5.69
C LEU A 61 8.78 -26.98 -7.10
N THR A 62 9.22 -25.75 -7.37
CA THR A 62 9.62 -25.31 -8.71
C THR A 62 11.14 -25.42 -8.94
N GLY A 63 11.92 -25.13 -7.91
CA GLY A 63 13.38 -25.11 -7.96
C GLY A 63 14.03 -26.17 -7.07
N ASP A 64 15.33 -25.98 -6.80
CA ASP A 64 16.05 -26.79 -5.83
C ASP A 64 15.64 -26.38 -4.41
N SER A 65 14.92 -27.27 -3.72
CA SER A 65 14.43 -27.00 -2.37
C SER A 65 15.55 -26.73 -1.36
N ASP A 66 16.71 -27.35 -1.49
CA ASP A 66 17.81 -27.14 -0.54
C ASP A 66 18.43 -25.76 -0.74
N GLN A 67 18.67 -25.36 -1.98
CA GLN A 67 19.13 -24.00 -2.33
C GLN A 67 18.13 -22.93 -1.88
N ILE A 68 16.84 -23.12 -2.18
CA ILE A 68 15.78 -22.18 -1.77
C ILE A 68 15.73 -22.01 -0.24
N ASN A 69 15.94 -23.09 0.52
CA ASN A 69 15.97 -23.02 1.97
C ASN A 69 17.21 -22.27 2.50
N GLU A 70 18.38 -22.48 1.89
CA GLU A 70 19.61 -21.77 2.23
C GLU A 70 19.50 -20.27 1.93
N ASP A 71 19.11 -19.91 0.71
CA ASP A 71 18.97 -18.53 0.27
C ASP A 71 17.94 -17.77 1.12
N TYR A 72 16.80 -18.41 1.42
CA TYR A 72 15.79 -17.80 2.28
C TYR A 72 16.29 -17.65 3.72
N ALA A 73 17.07 -18.60 4.24
CA ALA A 73 17.69 -18.46 5.55
C ALA A 73 18.67 -17.29 5.59
N GLU A 74 19.44 -17.07 4.51
CA GLU A 74 20.29 -15.90 4.37
C GLU A 74 19.50 -14.60 4.41
N ILE A 75 18.42 -14.47 3.62
CA ILE A 75 17.56 -13.28 3.62
C ILE A 75 16.95 -13.03 5.00
N ARG A 76 16.54 -14.08 5.70
CA ARG A 76 16.03 -13.98 7.07
C ARG A 76 17.09 -13.58 8.09
N SER A 77 18.35 -13.94 7.88
CA SER A 77 19.45 -13.55 8.77
C SER A 77 19.67 -12.03 8.76
N ARG A 78 19.32 -11.35 7.66
CA ARG A 78 19.37 -9.89 7.49
C ARG A 78 18.23 -9.14 8.17
N ARG A 79 17.36 -9.83 8.94
CA ARG A 79 16.25 -9.21 9.67
C ARG A 79 16.73 -8.22 10.72
N GLU A 80 16.15 -7.02 10.63
CA GLU A 80 16.28 -6.02 11.68
C GLU A 80 15.56 -6.50 12.94
N GLN A 81 16.31 -6.55 14.03
CA GLN A 81 15.78 -7.01 15.32
C GLN A 81 14.92 -5.93 15.95
N VAL A 82 13.68 -6.27 16.27
CA VAL A 82 12.76 -5.41 17.01
C VAL A 82 13.11 -5.45 18.49
N LYS A 83 13.58 -4.33 19.04
CA LYS A 83 14.00 -4.22 20.44
C LYS A 83 12.82 -3.83 21.35
N LEU A 84 12.94 -4.15 22.64
CA LEU A 84 11.90 -3.85 23.63
C LEU A 84 11.58 -2.35 23.70
N PHE A 85 12.62 -1.51 23.71
CA PHE A 85 12.53 -0.05 23.84
C PHE A 85 12.43 0.70 22.51
N ASP A 86 12.28 -0.01 21.38
CA ASP A 86 11.95 0.65 20.13
C ASP A 86 10.61 1.38 20.27
N SER A 87 10.53 2.58 19.69
CA SER A 87 9.28 3.34 19.60
C SER A 87 8.23 2.55 18.80
N PRO A 88 6.93 2.81 18.98
CA PRO A 88 5.89 2.19 18.17
C PRO A 88 6.15 2.32 16.67
N HIS A 89 6.56 3.52 16.22
CA HIS A 89 6.92 3.76 14.84
C HIS A 89 8.10 2.89 14.40
N GLU A 90 9.16 2.80 15.19
CA GLU A 90 10.34 1.99 14.85
C GLU A 90 10.01 0.49 14.83
N LYS A 91 9.14 0.02 15.72
CA LYS A 91 8.61 -1.35 15.70
C LYS A 91 7.81 -1.64 14.44
N TRP A 92 6.95 -0.70 14.03
CA TRP A 92 6.23 -0.77 12.76
C TRP A 92 7.21 -0.83 11.59
N ARG A 93 8.12 0.14 11.47
CA ARG A 93 9.10 0.25 10.39
C ARG A 93 9.92 -1.04 10.24
N LYS A 94 10.50 -1.56 11.32
CA LYS A 94 11.27 -2.81 11.30
C LYS A 94 10.44 -4.02 10.87
N ARG A 95 9.22 -4.17 11.41
CA ARG A 95 8.34 -5.30 11.05
C ARG A 95 7.94 -5.24 9.58
N TYR A 96 7.55 -4.05 9.12
CA TYR A 96 7.14 -3.86 7.74
C TYR A 96 8.31 -4.03 6.77
N GLY A 97 9.47 -3.45 7.08
CA GLY A 97 10.70 -3.63 6.31
C GLY A 97 11.15 -5.09 6.24
N ASN A 98 11.04 -5.85 7.34
CA ASN A 98 11.34 -7.28 7.33
C ASN A 98 10.42 -8.07 6.38
N PHE A 99 9.12 -7.77 6.40
CA PHE A 99 8.17 -8.36 5.45
C PHE A 99 8.50 -7.99 4.01
N VAL A 100 8.72 -6.70 3.72
CA VAL A 100 9.03 -6.24 2.36
C VAL A 100 10.28 -6.93 1.83
N ARG A 101 11.34 -7.05 2.64
CA ARG A 101 12.58 -7.73 2.24
C ARG A 101 12.34 -9.17 1.79
N GLU A 102 11.62 -9.93 2.60
CA GLU A 102 11.35 -11.35 2.34
C GLU A 102 10.38 -11.53 1.18
N MET A 103 9.38 -10.65 1.09
CA MET A 103 8.45 -10.61 -0.02
C MET A 103 9.19 -10.34 -1.32
N GLU A 104 9.98 -9.27 -1.37
CA GLU A 104 10.74 -8.87 -2.55
C GLU A 104 11.65 -10.01 -3.03
N TRP A 105 12.30 -10.71 -2.10
CA TRP A 105 13.10 -11.87 -2.45
C TRP A 105 12.25 -12.97 -3.11
N CYS A 106 11.13 -13.35 -2.49
CA CYS A 106 10.25 -14.37 -3.06
C CYS A 106 9.75 -13.98 -4.46
N LEU A 107 9.41 -12.71 -4.66
CA LEU A 107 8.95 -12.19 -5.94
C LEU A 107 10.03 -12.25 -7.02
N LEU A 108 11.25 -11.84 -6.67
CA LEU A 108 12.41 -11.92 -7.59
C LEU A 108 12.76 -13.37 -7.93
N GLU A 109 12.64 -14.31 -6.99
CA GLU A 109 12.85 -15.73 -7.27
C GLU A 109 11.74 -16.31 -8.14
N LEU A 110 10.47 -16.04 -7.82
CA LEU A 110 9.32 -16.50 -8.63
C LEU A 110 9.43 -16.01 -10.08
N ARG A 111 9.91 -14.78 -10.28
CA ARG A 111 10.10 -14.18 -11.61
C ARG A 111 11.03 -14.99 -12.51
N LYS A 112 11.99 -15.73 -11.94
CA LYS A 112 12.93 -16.56 -12.71
C LYS A 112 12.29 -17.81 -13.32
N HIS A 113 11.18 -18.28 -12.76
CA HIS A 113 10.61 -19.58 -13.09
C HIS A 113 9.32 -19.51 -13.91
N TYR A 114 8.60 -18.40 -13.85
CA TYR A 114 7.27 -18.27 -14.41
C TYR A 114 7.22 -17.21 -15.51
N SER A 115 6.39 -17.44 -16.53
CA SER A 115 6.07 -16.38 -17.51
C SER A 115 5.35 -15.22 -16.82
N GLN A 116 5.34 -14.04 -17.44
CA GLN A 116 4.65 -12.85 -16.89
C GLN A 116 3.21 -13.14 -16.46
N GLN A 117 2.45 -13.84 -17.31
CA GLN A 117 1.05 -14.16 -17.04
C GLN A 117 0.89 -15.09 -15.83
N GLN A 118 1.69 -16.17 -15.78
CA GLN A 118 1.66 -17.10 -14.65
C GLN A 118 2.11 -16.43 -13.35
N TYR A 119 3.11 -15.57 -13.44
CA TYR A 119 3.62 -14.80 -12.32
C TYR A 119 2.55 -13.87 -11.74
N GLU A 120 1.85 -13.10 -12.59
CA GLU A 120 0.74 -12.26 -12.16
C GLU A 120 -0.40 -13.07 -11.56
N GLU A 121 -0.78 -14.19 -12.17
CA GLU A 121 -1.83 -15.06 -11.63
C GLU A 121 -1.46 -15.60 -10.24
N ILE A 122 -0.22 -16.06 -10.07
CA ILE A 122 0.28 -16.55 -8.78
C ILE A 122 0.34 -15.42 -7.77
N VAL A 123 0.97 -14.29 -8.10
CA VAL A 123 1.25 -13.23 -7.12
C VAL A 123 0.02 -12.38 -6.88
N VAL A 124 -0.54 -11.76 -7.93
CA VAL A 124 -1.70 -10.87 -7.81
C VAL A 124 -2.94 -11.68 -7.44
N GLY A 125 -3.19 -12.79 -8.14
CA GLY A 125 -4.37 -13.64 -7.90
C GLY A 125 -4.42 -14.18 -6.46
N THR A 126 -3.30 -14.71 -5.95
CA THR A 126 -3.24 -15.17 -4.54
C THR A 126 -3.52 -14.04 -3.55
N ASN A 127 -2.94 -12.85 -3.76
CA ASN A 127 -3.17 -11.73 -2.83
C ASN A 127 -4.60 -11.22 -2.89
N VAL A 128 -5.24 -11.25 -4.06
CA VAL A 128 -6.67 -10.93 -4.22
C VAL A 128 -7.53 -11.92 -3.44
N GLU A 129 -7.31 -13.22 -3.60
CA GLU A 129 -8.09 -14.24 -2.87
C GLU A 129 -7.83 -14.19 -1.36
N LEU A 130 -6.59 -14.00 -0.94
CA LEU A 130 -6.24 -13.82 0.47
C LEU A 130 -6.92 -12.59 1.08
N ALA A 131 -7.01 -11.48 0.33
CA ALA A 131 -7.70 -10.29 0.77
C ALA A 131 -9.21 -10.53 0.92
N LYS A 132 -9.83 -11.25 -0.03
CA LYS A 132 -11.24 -11.65 0.05
C LYS A 132 -11.52 -12.51 1.28
N GLU A 133 -10.63 -13.45 1.60
CA GLU A 133 -10.79 -14.33 2.76
C GLU A 133 -10.57 -13.60 4.09
N THR A 134 -9.52 -12.79 4.19
CA THR A 134 -9.06 -12.25 5.49
C THR A 134 -9.55 -10.84 5.81
N SER A 135 -10.11 -10.15 4.81
CA SER A 135 -10.46 -8.73 4.88
C SER A 135 -11.84 -8.42 4.25
N ALA A 136 -12.74 -9.41 4.19
CA ALA A 136 -14.08 -9.26 3.60
C ALA A 136 -14.85 -8.03 4.13
N ASP A 137 -14.84 -7.77 5.43
CA ASP A 137 -15.53 -6.62 6.03
C ASP A 137 -14.95 -5.28 5.57
N PHE A 138 -13.62 -5.21 5.39
CA PHE A 138 -12.94 -4.04 4.85
C PHE A 138 -13.32 -3.83 3.40
N LEU A 139 -13.25 -4.88 2.57
CA LEU A 139 -13.64 -4.81 1.15
C LEU A 139 -15.10 -4.37 0.98
N ASN A 140 -16.01 -4.92 1.79
CA ASN A 140 -17.41 -4.50 1.81
C ASN A 140 -17.57 -3.03 2.22
N THR A 141 -16.81 -2.58 3.21
CA THR A 141 -16.81 -1.17 3.62
C THR A 141 -16.35 -0.25 2.50
N MET A 142 -15.25 -0.59 1.82
CA MET A 142 -14.71 0.19 0.70
C MET A 142 -15.67 0.21 -0.49
N ASN A 143 -16.26 -0.92 -0.85
CA ASN A 143 -17.22 -1.01 -1.96
C ASN A 143 -18.55 -0.29 -1.67
N THR A 144 -18.92 -0.13 -0.40
CA THR A 144 -20.14 0.62 0.00
C THR A 144 -19.88 2.10 0.28
N MET A 145 -18.65 2.60 0.09
CA MET A 145 -18.34 4.02 0.28
C MET A 145 -19.19 4.92 -0.61
N SER A 146 -19.39 4.57 -1.88
CA SER A 146 -20.23 5.32 -2.82
C SER A 146 -21.64 5.56 -2.26
N GLU A 147 -22.29 4.50 -1.78
CA GLU A 147 -23.63 4.54 -1.19
C GLU A 147 -23.71 5.35 0.11
N ARG A 148 -22.64 5.32 0.93
CA ARG A 148 -22.53 6.16 2.13
C ARG A 148 -22.39 7.64 1.77
N HIS A 149 -21.62 7.95 0.72
CA HIS A 149 -21.44 9.30 0.22
C HIS A 149 -22.70 9.86 -0.46
N LYS A 150 -23.51 9.02 -1.12
CA LYS A 150 -24.84 9.40 -1.65
C LYS A 150 -25.82 9.86 -0.56
N LYS A 151 -25.75 9.28 0.64
CA LYS A 151 -26.65 9.61 1.77
C LYS A 151 -26.20 10.85 2.57
N GLY A 152 -24.93 11.24 2.47
CA GLY A 152 -24.43 12.47 3.09
C GLY A 152 -24.69 13.67 2.19
N LYS A 153 -25.36 14.72 2.69
CA LYS A 153 -25.43 16.00 1.97
C LYS A 153 -24.01 16.58 1.83
N ALA A 154 -23.33 16.29 0.72
CA ALA A 154 -22.07 16.91 0.38
C ALA A 154 -22.29 18.42 0.32
N ARG A 155 -21.57 19.17 1.16
CA ARG A 155 -21.52 20.62 1.06
C ARG A 155 -20.83 20.95 -0.26
N LYS A 156 -21.61 21.39 -1.26
CA LYS A 156 -21.09 21.91 -2.52
C LYS A 156 -20.02 22.96 -2.23
N SER A 157 -18.82 22.77 -2.76
CA SER A 157 -17.85 23.84 -2.94
C SER A 157 -18.54 24.99 -3.66
N LYS A 158 -18.32 26.23 -3.22
CA LYS A 158 -18.96 27.43 -3.81
C LYS A 158 -18.65 27.59 -5.31
N ASP A 159 -17.59 26.94 -5.80
CA ASP A 159 -17.07 27.12 -7.15
C ASP A 159 -17.18 25.87 -8.04
N GLY A 160 -17.83 24.80 -7.59
CA GLY A 160 -18.13 23.63 -8.44
C GLY A 160 -16.93 22.79 -8.91
N GLY A 161 -15.70 23.16 -8.55
CA GLY A 161 -14.49 22.37 -8.76
C GLY A 161 -14.06 21.56 -7.54
N PRO A 162 -13.11 20.63 -7.72
CA PRO A 162 -12.60 19.79 -6.65
C PRO A 162 -12.01 20.66 -5.53
N GLY A 163 -12.53 20.45 -4.32
CA GLY A 163 -12.14 21.22 -3.15
C GLY A 163 -11.04 20.51 -2.37
N LYS A 164 -10.20 21.29 -1.68
CA LYS A 164 -9.40 20.73 -0.59
C LYS A 164 -10.34 20.27 0.54
N PRO A 165 -10.09 19.11 1.17
CA PRO A 165 -10.91 18.68 2.31
C PRO A 165 -10.95 19.76 3.40
N SER A 166 -12.05 19.81 4.15
CA SER A 166 -12.16 20.77 5.26
C SER A 166 -11.05 20.51 6.28
N ARG A 167 -10.54 21.53 6.99
CA ARG A 167 -9.44 21.36 7.95
C ARG A 167 -9.64 20.22 8.95
N TRP A 168 -10.87 19.96 9.38
CA TRP A 168 -11.19 18.85 10.29
C TRP A 168 -11.21 17.49 9.58
N THR A 169 -11.70 17.44 8.34
CA THR A 169 -11.66 16.26 7.48
C THR A 169 -10.22 15.90 7.09
N THR A 170 -9.41 16.90 6.70
CA THR A 170 -7.97 16.78 6.48
C THR A 170 -7.29 16.26 7.72
N PHE A 171 -7.56 16.86 8.89
CA PHE A 171 -6.98 16.40 10.15
C PHE A 171 -7.31 14.94 10.45
N ILE A 172 -8.56 14.49 10.29
CA ILE A 172 -8.93 13.09 10.54
C ILE A 172 -8.29 12.15 9.52
N LEU A 173 -8.36 12.49 8.23
CA LEU A 173 -7.82 11.63 7.18
C LEU A 173 -6.30 11.55 7.26
N GLU A 174 -5.59 12.63 7.59
CA GLU A 174 -4.13 12.63 7.71
C GLU A 174 -3.64 11.97 9.01
N ASN A 175 -4.40 12.06 10.12
CA ASN A 175 -3.98 11.54 11.43
C ASN A 175 -4.61 10.19 11.80
N PHE A 176 -5.55 9.68 11.01
CA PHE A 176 -6.24 8.40 11.23
C PHE A 176 -6.51 7.65 9.90
N ASN A 177 -5.67 7.85 8.88
CA ASN A 177 -5.77 7.08 7.64
C ASN A 177 -5.54 5.59 7.97
N PRO A 178 -6.55 4.71 7.78
CA PRO A 178 -6.34 3.28 8.01
C PRO A 178 -5.32 2.66 7.05
N ALA A 179 -4.85 3.39 6.02
CA ALA A 179 -3.78 2.96 5.12
C ALA A 179 -2.37 3.43 5.53
N HIS A 180 -2.21 4.26 6.58
CA HIS A 180 -0.87 4.73 7.02
C HIS A 180 0.06 3.57 7.42
N TRP A 181 -0.48 2.54 8.08
CA TRP A 181 0.33 1.38 8.45
C TRP A 181 0.85 0.61 7.22
N LEU A 182 0.22 0.77 6.05
CA LEU A 182 0.60 0.11 4.80
C LEU A 182 1.50 1.01 3.96
N THR A 183 1.18 2.30 3.84
CA THR A 183 1.84 3.21 2.88
C THR A 183 2.71 4.26 3.54
N GLY A 184 2.64 4.42 4.87
CA GLY A 184 3.22 5.53 5.59
C GLY A 184 2.38 6.82 5.48
N PRO A 185 2.95 7.97 5.87
CA PRO A 185 2.25 9.24 5.80
C PRO A 185 1.79 9.60 4.39
N ALA A 186 0.55 10.07 4.27
CA ALA A 186 -0.07 10.48 3.03
C ALA A 186 -0.84 11.80 3.19
N THR A 187 -0.85 12.62 2.15
CA THR A 187 -1.62 13.85 2.03
C THR A 187 -2.77 13.66 1.04
N ILE A 188 -3.85 14.42 1.20
CA ILE A 188 -5.01 14.35 0.30
C ILE A 188 -5.14 15.70 -0.41
N PRO A 189 -4.41 15.90 -1.53
CA PRO A 189 -4.48 17.14 -2.29
C PRO A 189 -5.87 17.42 -2.86
N GLU A 190 -6.63 16.37 -3.19
CA GLU A 190 -7.93 16.49 -3.85
C GLU A 190 -8.99 15.62 -3.16
N TYR A 191 -10.14 16.21 -2.84
CA TYR A 191 -11.29 15.49 -2.31
C TYR A 191 -12.60 16.15 -2.75
N ASP A 192 -13.25 15.54 -3.74
CA ASP A 192 -14.56 15.95 -4.21
C ASP A 192 -15.58 14.81 -4.10
N PRO A 193 -16.27 14.68 -2.96
CA PRO A 193 -17.27 13.63 -2.79
C PRO A 193 -18.51 13.80 -3.67
N SER A 194 -18.74 14.98 -4.27
CA SER A 194 -19.91 15.22 -5.14
C SER A 194 -19.66 14.68 -6.55
N ASN A 195 -18.41 14.75 -7.01
CA ASN A 195 -17.95 14.16 -8.26
C ASN A 195 -17.33 12.77 -8.06
N GLY A 196 -17.23 12.33 -6.81
CA GLY A 196 -16.76 11.00 -6.43
C GLY A 196 -15.26 10.84 -6.64
N ILE A 197 -14.46 11.82 -6.26
CA ILE A 197 -13.01 11.84 -6.48
C ILE A 197 -12.28 12.00 -5.15
N MET A 198 -11.22 11.23 -4.95
CA MET A 198 -10.20 11.44 -3.93
C MET A 198 -8.83 11.13 -4.52
N VAL A 199 -7.89 12.06 -4.37
CA VAL A 199 -6.48 11.84 -4.72
C VAL A 199 -5.67 11.87 -3.44
N MET A 200 -4.87 10.83 -3.23
CA MET A 200 -3.94 10.70 -2.12
C MET A 200 -2.51 10.68 -2.66
N GLU A 201 -1.65 11.49 -2.08
CA GLU A 201 -0.22 11.53 -2.36
C GLU A 201 0.55 10.94 -1.17
N ILE A 202 1.40 9.96 -1.46
CA ILE A 202 2.29 9.32 -0.50
C ILE A 202 3.70 9.75 -0.88
N PRO A 203 4.29 10.77 -0.24
CA PRO A 203 5.60 11.30 -0.63
C PRO A 203 6.77 10.35 -0.32
N SER A 204 6.55 9.39 0.58
CA SER A 204 7.59 8.47 1.05
C SER A 204 6.96 7.14 1.47
N CYS A 205 6.72 6.27 0.50
CA CYS A 205 6.02 5.01 0.71
C CYS A 205 6.78 4.11 1.69
N GLY A 206 6.06 3.58 2.68
CA GLY A 206 6.58 2.62 3.65
C GLY A 206 7.17 1.37 2.98
N TRP A 207 6.60 0.93 1.84
CA TRP A 207 7.14 -0.20 1.07
C TRP A 207 8.62 0.01 0.71
N HIS A 208 8.96 1.21 0.24
CA HIS A 208 10.32 1.54 -0.20
C HIS A 208 11.23 1.97 0.95
N THR A 209 10.68 2.60 1.99
CA THR A 209 11.48 3.29 3.02
C THR A 209 11.59 2.56 4.36
N CYS A 210 10.71 1.60 4.64
CA CYS A 210 10.81 0.79 5.85
C CYS A 210 11.97 -0.20 5.85
N PRO A 211 12.26 -0.97 4.78
CA PRO A 211 13.42 -1.86 4.78
C PRO A 211 14.73 -1.05 4.74
N GLY A 212 15.71 -1.43 5.55
CA GLY A 212 17.09 -0.95 5.36
C GLY A 212 17.60 -1.39 3.98
N GLN A 213 18.06 -0.43 3.18
CA GLN A 213 18.46 -0.64 1.77
C GLN A 213 19.53 -1.73 1.64
N GLU A 214 20.50 -1.75 2.54
CA GLU A 214 21.58 -2.73 2.62
C GLU A 214 21.11 -4.15 2.95
N THR A 215 19.89 -4.27 3.51
CA THR A 215 19.32 -5.56 3.89
C THR A 215 18.48 -6.17 2.76
N LEU A 216 18.17 -5.41 1.71
CA LEU A 216 17.35 -5.86 0.60
C LEU A 216 18.03 -6.99 -0.20
N PRO A 217 17.25 -7.80 -0.95
CA PRO A 217 17.80 -8.81 -1.84
C PRO A 217 18.73 -8.19 -2.90
N ASN A 218 18.36 -7.01 -3.40
CA ASN A 218 19.20 -6.16 -4.23
C ASN A 218 19.42 -4.80 -3.55
N PRO A 219 20.56 -4.56 -2.90
CA PRO A 219 20.87 -3.29 -2.24
C PRO A 219 20.96 -2.09 -3.18
N ASN A 220 21.02 -2.30 -4.50
CA ASN A 220 21.15 -1.22 -5.48
C ASN A 220 19.81 -0.84 -6.14
N ALA A 221 18.69 -1.42 -5.71
CA ALA A 221 17.36 -1.14 -6.27
C ALA A 221 16.32 -0.98 -5.15
N LEU A 222 15.24 -0.25 -5.44
CA LEU A 222 14.05 -0.26 -4.60
C LEU A 222 13.33 -1.62 -4.72
N PRO A 223 12.50 -2.00 -3.74
CA PRO A 223 11.68 -3.21 -3.82
C PRO A 223 10.48 -3.01 -4.78
N GLU A 224 10.78 -2.90 -6.07
CA GLU A 224 9.83 -2.53 -7.12
C GLU A 224 8.85 -3.65 -7.48
N GLU A 225 9.28 -4.92 -7.44
CA GLU A 225 8.41 -6.05 -7.77
C GLU A 225 7.25 -6.12 -6.77
N GLY A 226 7.54 -5.94 -5.48
CA GLY A 226 6.51 -5.84 -4.46
C GLY A 226 5.58 -4.65 -4.62
N CYS A 227 6.10 -3.48 -4.99
CA CYS A 227 5.29 -2.29 -5.22
C CYS A 227 4.25 -2.54 -6.32
N LEU A 228 4.66 -3.18 -7.42
CA LEU A 228 3.81 -3.42 -8.57
C LEU A 228 2.83 -4.59 -8.34
N TYR A 229 3.27 -5.70 -7.76
CA TYR A 229 2.48 -6.95 -7.73
C TYR A 229 1.89 -7.31 -6.37
N ILE A 230 2.29 -6.66 -5.27
CA ILE A 230 1.68 -6.81 -3.93
C ILE A 230 0.83 -5.61 -3.56
N CYS A 231 1.25 -4.40 -3.93
CA CYS A 231 0.45 -3.19 -3.69
C CYS A 231 -0.48 -2.88 -4.87
N LYS A 232 0.05 -2.43 -6.00
CA LYS A 232 -0.76 -1.95 -7.14
C LYS A 232 -1.69 -3.04 -7.68
N GLY A 233 -1.13 -4.16 -8.12
CA GLY A 233 -1.89 -5.23 -8.80
C GLY A 233 -3.13 -5.69 -8.02
N PRO A 234 -2.99 -6.17 -6.76
CA PRO A 234 -4.13 -6.69 -6.02
C PRO A 234 -5.21 -5.65 -5.75
N PHE A 235 -4.83 -4.41 -5.40
CA PHE A 235 -5.80 -3.36 -5.14
C PHE A 235 -6.56 -2.97 -6.42
N GLU A 236 -5.87 -2.84 -7.55
CA GLU A 236 -6.54 -2.50 -8.81
C GLU A 236 -7.49 -3.61 -9.25
N VAL A 237 -7.12 -4.89 -9.07
CA VAL A 237 -8.02 -6.01 -9.36
C VAL A 237 -9.24 -6.04 -8.43
N LEU A 238 -9.04 -5.79 -7.13
CA LEU A 238 -10.11 -5.81 -6.13
C LEU A 238 -11.15 -4.71 -6.35
N PHE A 239 -10.73 -3.54 -6.83
CA PHE A 239 -11.57 -2.34 -6.87
C PHE A 239 -12.02 -1.96 -8.29
N ASN A 240 -11.27 -2.29 -9.35
CA ASN A 240 -11.64 -1.94 -10.72
C ASN A 240 -12.47 -3.02 -11.45
N GLY A 241 -12.81 -4.13 -10.78
CA GLY A 241 -13.61 -5.21 -11.35
C GLY A 241 -15.09 -4.86 -11.56
N GLU A 242 -15.82 -5.73 -12.28
CA GLU A 242 -17.26 -5.58 -12.48
C GLU A 242 -18.02 -5.50 -11.15
N GLY A 243 -18.87 -4.48 -10.98
CA GLY A 243 -19.61 -4.23 -9.75
C GLY A 243 -18.82 -3.52 -8.65
N GLY A 244 -17.58 -3.09 -8.91
CA GLY A 244 -16.78 -2.29 -7.98
C GLY A 244 -17.40 -0.91 -7.77
N GLY A 245 -17.90 -0.65 -6.55
CA GLY A 245 -18.46 0.64 -6.16
C GLY A 245 -17.40 1.75 -5.99
N LEU A 246 -16.13 1.39 -6.02
CA LEU A 246 -14.96 2.25 -5.89
C LEU A 246 -13.90 1.76 -6.88
N LYS A 247 -13.45 2.63 -7.78
CA LYS A 247 -12.27 2.41 -8.62
C LYS A 247 -11.05 2.98 -7.93
N MET A 248 -9.93 2.28 -8.05
CA MET A 248 -8.66 2.67 -7.45
C MET A 248 -7.54 2.49 -8.46
N GLU A 249 -6.73 3.52 -8.64
CA GLU A 249 -5.53 3.51 -9.48
C GLU A 249 -4.34 3.85 -8.59
N PHE A 250 -3.30 3.02 -8.65
CA PHE A 250 -2.02 3.30 -8.01
C PHE A 250 -1.01 3.71 -9.08
N ASP A 251 -0.33 4.82 -8.83
CA ASP A 251 0.67 5.41 -9.71
C ASP A 251 1.98 5.57 -8.91
N PRO A 252 2.80 4.51 -8.82
CA PRO A 252 4.12 4.57 -8.20
C PRO A 252 5.07 5.41 -9.04
N HIS A 253 5.74 6.39 -8.44
CA HIS A 253 6.66 7.27 -9.16
C HIS A 253 8.10 6.71 -9.17
N LEU A 254 8.26 5.44 -9.57
CA LEU A 254 9.58 4.81 -9.62
C LEU A 254 10.55 5.57 -10.56
N PRO A 255 11.84 5.71 -10.23
CA PRO A 255 12.56 5.09 -9.11
C PRO A 255 12.51 5.89 -7.80
N GLU A 256 11.61 6.86 -7.67
CA GLU A 256 11.39 7.55 -6.41
C GLU A 256 10.58 6.68 -5.44
N THR A 257 10.50 7.11 -4.18
CA THR A 257 9.77 6.38 -3.14
C THR A 257 8.31 6.80 -3.03
N SER A 258 7.86 7.76 -3.84
CA SER A 258 6.53 8.34 -3.77
C SER A 258 5.49 7.57 -4.60
N CYS A 259 4.21 7.73 -4.28
CA CYS A 259 3.10 7.06 -4.95
C CYS A 259 1.85 7.93 -4.89
N THR A 260 1.08 7.97 -5.98
CA THR A 260 -0.25 8.58 -6.02
C THR A 260 -1.32 7.51 -6.05
N VAL A 261 -2.37 7.66 -5.24
CA VAL A 261 -3.56 6.79 -5.26
C VAL A 261 -4.74 7.64 -5.68
N ARG A 262 -5.33 7.33 -6.83
CA ARG A 262 -6.54 7.99 -7.34
C ARG A 262 -7.72 7.07 -7.11
N MET A 263 -8.67 7.55 -6.34
CA MET A 263 -9.92 6.87 -6.03
C MET A 263 -11.06 7.58 -6.72
N SER A 264 -11.92 6.82 -7.41
CA SER A 264 -13.15 7.35 -7.98
C SER A 264 -14.35 6.45 -7.72
N TRP A 265 -15.55 7.04 -7.57
CA TRP A 265 -16.78 6.28 -7.36
C TRP A 265 -17.98 6.93 -8.02
N GLU A 266 -19.00 6.13 -8.34
CA GLU A 266 -20.23 6.63 -8.92
C GLU A 266 -21.06 7.39 -7.89
N THR A 267 -21.49 8.59 -8.26
CA THR A 267 -22.27 9.49 -7.39
C THR A 267 -23.77 9.51 -7.73
N SER A 268 -24.19 8.81 -8.79
CA SER A 268 -25.58 8.62 -9.22
C SER A 268 -26.00 7.16 -9.15
#